data_AF-A0A944F516-F1
#
_entry.id   AF-A0A944F516-F1
#
_cell.length_a   1.000
_cell.length_b   1.000
_cell.length_c   1.000
_cell.angle_alpha   90.00
_cell.angle_beta   90.00
_cell.angle_gamma   90.00
#
_symmetry.space_group_name_H-M   'P 1'
#
loop_
_entity.id
_entity.type
_entity.pdbx_description
1 polymer ?
#
loop_
_entity_poly.entity_id
_entity_poly.type
_entity_poly.pdbx_seq_one_letter_code
_entity_poly.pdbx_strand_id
1 'polypeptide(L)'
;MTKKPKLTVEEHASIGARLAGIRDELTTLYVELANAYPQSGPEAAPARKAEKALKSIDDARSDLENALYWEHPEQAATTTYYPHREDRAQVG
;
A
#
# COMPACT_ATOMS: atom_id res chain seq x y z
N MET A 1 7.45 28.00 14.04
CA MET A 1 7.18 27.01 12.98
C MET A 1 5.71 26.63 13.05
N THR A 2 4.95 26.91 11.99
CA THR A 2 3.55 26.47 11.88
C THR A 2 3.54 24.96 11.64
N LYS A 3 2.86 24.19 12.51
CA LYS A 3 2.69 22.75 12.30
C LYS A 3 1.86 22.53 11.03
N LYS A 4 2.30 21.64 10.14
CA LYS A 4 1.47 21.24 8.98
C LYS A 4 0.20 20.57 9.49
N PRO A 5 -0.97 20.81 8.86
CA PRO A 5 -2.18 20.09 9.22
C PRO A 5 -1.96 18.58 9.02
N LYS A 6 -2.55 17.80 9.93
CA LYS A 6 -2.64 16.35 9.82
C LYS A 6 -3.75 15.97 8.84
N LEU A 7 -3.74 14.72 8.38
CA LEU A 7 -4.79 14.23 7.48
C LEU A 7 -6.11 14.10 8.25
N THR A 8 -7.24 14.28 7.58
CA THR A 8 -8.55 13.87 8.12
C THR A 8 -8.75 12.36 7.97
N VAL A 9 -9.71 11.79 8.70
CA VAL A 9 -10.01 10.36 8.62
C VAL A 9 -10.44 9.95 7.20
N GLU A 10 -11.18 10.82 6.51
CA GLU A 10 -11.58 10.61 5.11
C GLU A 10 -10.38 10.62 4.17
N GLU A 11 -9.39 11.49 4.43
CA GLU A 11 -8.13 11.50 3.68
C GLU A 11 -7.32 10.23 3.94
N HIS A 12 -7.25 9.74 5.19
CA HIS A 12 -6.64 8.44 5.51
C HIS A 12 -7.32 7.30 4.73
N ALA A 13 -8.66 7.26 4.71
CA ALA A 13 -9.41 6.22 4.00
C ALA A 13 -9.17 6.28 2.48
N SER A 14 -9.19 7.48 1.90
CA SER A 14 -8.91 7.70 0.48
C SER A 14 -7.50 7.24 0.09
N ILE A 15 -6.49 7.56 0.91
CA ILE A 15 -5.11 7.09 0.69
C ILE A 15 -5.02 5.58 0.86
N GLY A 16 -5.66 5.01 1.89
CA GLY A 16 -5.69 3.57 2.15
C GLY A 16 -6.25 2.77 0.98
N ALA A 17 -7.40 3.19 0.43
CA ALA A 17 -8.00 2.58 -0.75
C ALA A 17 -7.08 2.63 -1.98
N ARG A 18 -6.38 3.75 -2.20
CA ARG A 18 -5.43 3.91 -3.31
C ARG A 18 -4.19 3.04 -3.14
N LEU A 19 -3.58 3.02 -1.95
CA LEU A 19 -2.39 2.20 -1.67
C LEU A 19 -2.72 0.71 -1.77
N ALA A 20 -3.89 0.29 -1.30
CA ALA A 20 -4.37 -1.08 -1.44
C ALA A 20 -4.57 -1.47 -2.92
N GLY A 21 -5.15 -0.58 -3.73
CA GLY A 21 -5.26 -0.78 -5.18
C GLY A 21 -3.91 -0.93 -5.89
N ILE A 22 -2.97 -0.02 -5.61
CA ILE A 22 -1.61 -0.08 -6.19
C ILE A 22 -0.89 -1.37 -5.77
N ARG A 23 -1.05 -1.80 -4.53
CA ARG A 23 -0.49 -3.06 -4.05
C ARG A 23 -1.05 -4.25 -4.81
N ASP A 24 -2.36 -4.29 -5.06
CA ASP A 24 -3.00 -5.39 -5.79
C ASP A 24 -2.47 -5.48 -7.23
N GLU A 25 -2.35 -4.34 -7.92
CA GLU A 25 -1.78 -4.28 -9.27
C GLU A 25 -0.31 -4.71 -9.28
N LEU A 26 0.50 -4.17 -8.37
CA LEU A 26 1.91 -4.52 -8.27
C LEU A 26 2.12 -6.01 -7.89
N THR A 27 1.19 -6.58 -7.12
CA THR A 27 1.19 -8.02 -6.81
C THR A 27 0.95 -8.84 -8.06
N THR A 28 0.00 -8.43 -8.90
CA THR A 28 -0.27 -9.07 -10.19
C THR A 28 0.97 -9.02 -11.09
N LEU A 29 1.56 -7.84 -11.25
CA LEU A 29 2.80 -7.66 -12.03
C LEU A 29 3.96 -8.50 -11.47
N TYR A 30 4.12 -8.56 -10.15
CA TYR A 30 5.14 -9.39 -9.53
C TYR A 30 4.96 -10.87 -9.89
N VAL A 31 3.72 -11.38 -9.81
CA VAL A 31 3.40 -12.77 -10.15
C VAL A 31 3.65 -13.04 -11.63
N GLU A 32 3.25 -12.14 -12.53
CA GLU A 32 3.52 -12.26 -13.97
C GLU A 32 5.02 -12.34 -14.26
N LEU A 33 5.81 -11.43 -13.68
CA LEU A 33 7.26 -11.41 -13.83
C LEU A 33 7.92 -12.66 -13.24
N ALA A 34 7.45 -13.13 -12.07
CA ALA A 34 7.99 -14.32 -11.41
C ALA A 34 7.68 -15.62 -12.17
N ASN A 35 6.61 -15.62 -12.98
CA ASN A 35 6.25 -16.72 -13.87
C ASN A 35 6.96 -16.64 -15.23
N ALA A 36 7.21 -15.43 -15.73
CA ALA A 36 7.81 -15.22 -17.06
C ALA A 36 9.35 -15.35 -17.07
N TYR A 37 10.02 -15.04 -15.96
CA TYR A 37 11.48 -14.97 -15.88
C TYR A 37 12.04 -15.86 -14.76
N PRO A 38 13.30 -16.33 -14.89
CA PRO A 38 13.99 -17.03 -13.80
C PRO A 38 14.01 -16.22 -12.50
N GLN A 39 13.79 -16.88 -11.36
CA GLN A 39 13.78 -16.26 -10.03
C GLN A 39 15.19 -15.96 -9.47
N SER A 40 16.23 -16.38 -10.19
CA SER A 40 17.64 -16.16 -9.85
C SER A 40 18.42 -15.56 -11.02
N GLY A 41 19.57 -14.95 -10.72
CA GLY A 41 20.42 -14.32 -11.72
C GLY A 41 19.94 -12.92 -12.13
N PRO A 42 20.54 -12.33 -13.19
CA PRO A 42 20.23 -10.98 -13.64
C PRO A 42 18.77 -10.80 -14.10
N GLU A 43 18.17 -11.82 -14.70
CA GLU A 43 16.79 -11.80 -15.21
C GLU A 43 15.74 -11.72 -14.10
N ALA A 44 16.09 -12.09 -12.86
CA ALA A 44 15.22 -11.94 -11.70
C ALA A 44 15.07 -10.49 -11.21
N ALA A 45 15.88 -9.56 -11.76
CA ALA A 45 15.93 -8.19 -11.27
C ALA A 45 14.58 -7.44 -11.32
N PRO A 46 13.74 -7.57 -12.37
CA PRO A 46 12.42 -6.93 -12.41
C PRO A 46 11.49 -7.42 -11.29
N ALA A 47 11.34 -8.75 -11.13
CA ALA A 47 10.49 -9.32 -10.09
C ALA A 47 10.95 -8.89 -8.67
N ARG A 48 12.26 -8.89 -8.41
CA ARG A 48 12.81 -8.40 -7.13
C ARG A 48 12.54 -6.92 -6.88
N LYS A 49 12.51 -6.10 -7.92
CA LYS A 49 12.16 -4.67 -7.79
C LYS A 49 10.67 -4.49 -7.49
N ALA A 50 9.80 -5.27 -8.14
CA ALA A 50 8.37 -5.28 -7.83
C ALA A 50 8.11 -5.72 -6.38
N GLU A 51 8.76 -6.79 -5.92
CA GLU A 51 8.69 -7.25 -4.53
C GLU A 51 9.15 -6.17 -3.53
N LYS A 52 10.25 -5.48 -3.82
CA LYS A 52 10.71 -4.36 -2.96
C LYS A 52 9.71 -3.23 -2.90
N ALA A 53 9.10 -2.88 -4.03
CA ALA A 53 8.06 -1.85 -4.06
C ALA A 53 6.80 -2.29 -3.30
N LEU A 54 6.41 -3.57 -3.35
CA LEU A 54 5.32 -4.11 -2.52
C LEU A 54 5.62 -3.93 -1.03
N LYS A 55 6.83 -4.30 -0.60
CA LYS A 55 7.25 -4.12 0.79
C LYS A 55 7.18 -2.65 1.22
N SER A 56 7.66 -1.73 0.38
CA SER A 56 7.59 -0.29 0.71
C SER A 56 6.15 0.23 0.82
N ILE A 57 5.22 -0.28 0.02
CA ILE A 57 3.80 0.07 0.14
C ILE A 57 3.21 -0.49 1.44
N ASP A 58 3.54 -1.73 1.79
CA ASP A 58 3.08 -2.34 3.04
C ASP A 58 3.63 -1.62 4.28
N ASP A 59 4.90 -1.22 4.25
CA ASP A 59 5.51 -0.40 5.31
C ASP A 59 4.80 0.96 5.42
N ALA A 60 4.52 1.64 4.30
CA ALA A 60 3.81 2.92 4.30
C ALA A 60 2.37 2.81 4.85
N ARG A 61 1.65 1.73 4.52
CA ARG A 61 0.30 1.47 5.05
C ARG A 61 0.33 1.25 6.56
N SER A 62 1.30 0.48 7.06
CA SER A 62 1.51 0.25 8.49
C SER A 62 1.82 1.56 9.24
N ASP A 63 2.74 2.38 8.71
CA ASP A 63 3.10 3.66 9.33
C ASP A 63 1.93 4.65 9.36
N LEU A 64 1.13 4.69 8.29
CA LEU A 64 -0.03 5.56 8.21
C LEU A 64 -1.21 5.07 9.08
N GLU A 65 -1.37 3.77 9.27
CA GLU A 65 -2.31 3.22 10.25
C GLU A 65 -1.90 3.62 11.67
N ASN A 66 -0.62 3.46 12.01
CA ASN A 66 -0.11 3.94 13.30
C ASN A 66 -0.38 5.45 13.47
N ALA A 67 -0.11 6.26 12.45
CA ALA A 67 -0.43 7.69 12.46
C ALA A 67 -1.93 7.95 12.68
N LEU A 68 -2.82 7.19 12.04
CA LEU A 68 -4.27 7.29 12.26
C LEU A 68 -4.65 7.04 13.72
N TYR A 69 -4.10 6.00 14.36
CA TYR A 69 -4.36 5.72 15.77
C TYR A 69 -3.84 6.81 16.72
N TRP A 70 -2.76 7.50 16.35
CA TRP A 70 -2.25 8.64 17.13
C TRP A 70 -3.06 9.92 16.91
N GLU A 71 -3.52 10.15 15.68
CA GLU A 71 -4.15 11.41 15.27
C GLU A 71 -5.66 11.40 15.54
N HIS A 72 -6.32 10.25 15.39
CA HIS A 72 -7.78 10.08 15.47
C HIS A 72 -8.19 8.79 16.21
N PRO A 73 -7.81 8.61 17.49
CA PRO A 73 -7.95 7.32 18.19
C PRO A 73 -9.38 6.77 18.27
N GLU A 74 -10.40 7.64 18.33
CA GLU A 74 -11.81 7.23 18.42
C GLU A 74 -12.40 6.78 17.08
N GLN A 75 -11.76 7.12 15.97
CA GLN A 75 -12.22 6.83 14.60
C GLN A 75 -11.28 5.88 13.86
N ALA A 76 -10.14 5.55 14.47
CA ALA A 76 -9.16 4.65 13.90
C ALA A 76 -9.75 3.24 13.76
N ALA A 77 -9.61 2.67 12.56
CA ALA A 77 -10.03 1.33 12.25
C ALA A 77 -8.93 0.64 11.43
N THR A 78 -8.69 -0.64 11.69
CA THR A 78 -7.72 -1.43 10.92
C THR A 78 -8.11 -1.57 9.45
N THR A 79 -9.39 -1.40 9.13
CA THR A 79 -9.89 -1.44 7.75
C THR A 79 -9.54 -0.18 6.94
N THR A 80 -9.05 0.90 7.56
CA THR A 80 -8.76 2.15 6.84
C THR A 80 -7.59 1.99 5.86
N TYR A 81 -6.50 1.35 6.29
CA TYR A 81 -5.37 1.04 5.42
C TYR A 81 -5.40 -0.38 4.88
N TYR A 82 -6.23 -1.26 5.44
CA TYR A 82 -6.46 -2.63 4.99
C TYR A 82 -7.92 -2.89 4.60
N PRO A 83 -8.45 -2.16 3.59
CA PRO A 83 -9.85 -2.27 3.21
C PRO A 83 -10.20 -3.61 2.57
N HIS A 84 -11.49 -3.94 2.64
CA HIS A 84 -12.08 -5.05 1.89
C HIS A 84 -11.86 -4.83 0.39
N ARG A 85 -11.89 -5.92 -0.39
CA ARG A 85 -11.48 -5.88 -1.80
C ARG A 85 -12.35 -4.94 -2.62
N GLU A 86 -13.64 -4.91 -2.32
CA GLU A 86 -14.66 -4.05 -2.93
C GLU A 86 -14.41 -2.55 -2.70
N ASP A 87 -13.69 -2.19 -1.64
CA ASP A 87 -13.41 -0.80 -1.26
C ASP A 87 -12.04 -0.31 -1.76
N ARG A 88 -11.29 -1.16 -2.45
CA ARG A 88 -9.98 -0.82 -3.02
C ARG A 88 -10.14 -0.05 -4.32
N ALA A 89 -9.28 0.93 -4.54
CA ALA A 89 -9.25 1.63 -5.82
C ALA A 89 -8.85 0.66 -6.95
N GLN A 90 -9.58 0.66 -8.06
CA GLN A 90 -9.12 0.02 -9.28
C GLN A 90 -7.95 0.84 -9.85
N VAL A 91 -6.82 0.17 -10.03
CA VAL A 91 -5.67 0.70 -10.78
C VAL A 91 -5.74 0.03 -12.16
N GLY A 92 -5.74 0.85 -13.22
CA GLY A 92 -5.85 0.39 -14.61
C GLY A 92 -4.55 0.53 -15.38
#